data_AF-A0A373Q832-F1
#
_entry.id   AF-A0A373Q832-F1
#
_cell.length_a   1.000
_cell.length_b   1.000
_cell.length_c   1.000
_cell.angle_alpha   90.00
_cell.angle_beta   90.00
_cell.angle_gamma   90.00
#
_symmetry.space_group_name_H-M   'P 1'
#
loop_
_entity.id
_entity.type
_entity.pdbx_description
1 polymer ?
#
loop_
_entity_poly.entity_id
_entity_poly.type
_entity_poly.pdbx_seq_one_letter_code
_entity_poly.pdbx_strand_id
1 'polypeptide(L)'
;MNVVDLINKLNDIGYDENTELTFSFVDRRTGDWHVVSLDNISYGEELTGKPYDKELIDICADVDSCEEYKLSVSKNVVDDLIEDINGIVNKYRSY
;
A
#
# COMPACT_ATOMS: atom_id res chain seq x y z
N MET A 1 -6.11 -2.32 -13.73
CA MET A 1 -6.44 -3.68 -14.19
C MET A 1 -7.79 -4.02 -13.58
N ASN A 2 -8.76 -4.50 -14.35
CA ASN A 2 -10.02 -4.96 -13.77
C ASN A 2 -9.84 -6.39 -13.23
N VAL A 3 -10.82 -6.90 -12.46
CA VAL A 3 -10.73 -8.25 -11.86
C VAL A 3 -10.67 -9.36 -12.92
N VAL A 4 -11.39 -9.19 -14.04
CA VAL A 4 -11.39 -10.16 -15.14
C VAL A 4 -10.01 -10.26 -15.79
N ASP A 5 -9.32 -9.14 -16.00
CA ASP A 5 -7.97 -9.12 -16.55
C ASP A 5 -6.97 -9.86 -15.63
N LEU A 6 -7.12 -9.70 -14.31
CA LEU A 6 -6.29 -10.40 -13.32
C LEU A 6 -6.54 -11.92 -13.40
N ILE A 7 -7.80 -12.34 -13.39
CA ILE A 7 -8.17 -13.76 -13.48
C ILE A 7 -7.65 -14.38 -14.78
N ASN A 8 -7.78 -13.67 -15.90
CA ASN A 8 -7.26 -14.13 -17.19
C ASN A 8 -5.74 -14.30 -17.14
N LYS A 9 -4.99 -13.33 -16.59
CA LYS A 9 -3.54 -13.46 -16.42
C LYS A 9 -3.15 -14.63 -15.52
N LEU A 10 -3.89 -14.86 -14.43
CA LEU A 10 -3.66 -16.00 -13.55
C LEU A 10 -3.88 -17.31 -14.31
N ASN A 11 -4.98 -17.43 -15.05
CA ASN A 11 -5.25 -18.60 -15.90
C ASN A 11 -4.16 -18.80 -16.97
N ASP A 12 -3.70 -17.72 -17.61
CA ASP A 12 -2.67 -17.77 -18.65
C ASP A 12 -1.33 -18.31 -18.13
N ILE A 13 -0.98 -18.03 -16.86
CA ILE A 13 0.23 -18.57 -16.22
C ILE A 13 0.02 -19.96 -15.61
N GLY A 14 -1.21 -20.49 -15.64
CA GLY A 14 -1.54 -21.78 -15.04
C GLY A 14 -1.32 -21.79 -13.52
N TYR A 15 -1.73 -20.73 -12.84
CA TYR A 15 -1.54 -20.58 -11.40
C TYR A 15 -1.98 -21.82 -10.61
N ASP A 16 -1.18 -22.15 -9.60
CA ASP A 16 -1.30 -23.36 -8.77
C ASP A 16 -0.98 -23.03 -7.31
N GLU A 17 -0.84 -24.06 -6.46
CA GLU A 17 -0.47 -23.91 -5.05
C GLU A 17 0.92 -23.28 -4.82
N ASN A 18 1.75 -23.20 -5.85
CA ASN A 18 3.09 -22.59 -5.79
C ASN A 18 3.09 -21.13 -6.26
N THR A 19 1.93 -20.60 -6.67
CA THR A 19 1.79 -19.23 -7.14
C THR A 19 1.53 -18.29 -5.97
N GLU A 20 2.43 -17.32 -5.77
CA GLU A 20 2.31 -16.32 -4.71
C GLU A 20 1.64 -15.03 -5.22
N LEU A 21 0.65 -14.54 -4.48
CA LEU A 21 0.00 -13.25 -4.72
C LEU A 21 0.43 -12.27 -3.64
N THR A 22 1.15 -11.21 -4.04
CA THR A 22 1.60 -10.15 -3.13
C THR A 22 0.84 -8.85 -3.40
N PHE A 23 0.60 -8.09 -2.33
CA PHE A 23 -0.03 -6.78 -2.40
C PHE A 23 1.00 -5.74 -1.97
N SER A 24 1.05 -4.63 -2.70
CA SER A 24 2.04 -3.58 -2.46
C SER A 24 1.51 -2.23 -2.87
N PHE A 25 2.15 -1.19 -2.35
CA PHE A 25 1.87 0.20 -2.72
C PHE A 25 3.17 0.99 -2.86
N VAL A 26 3.05 2.16 -3.51
CA VAL A 26 4.15 3.12 -3.66
C VAL A 26 3.84 4.32 -2.79
N ASP A 27 4.74 4.66 -1.87
CA ASP A 27 4.69 5.94 -1.15
C ASP A 27 4.94 7.05 -2.18
N ARG A 28 3.95 7.90 -2.41
CA ARG A 28 4.06 8.98 -3.41
C ARG A 28 5.00 10.11 -2.97
N ARG A 29 5.32 10.22 -1.68
CA ARG A 29 6.24 11.24 -1.17
C ARG A 29 7.68 10.85 -1.48
N THR A 30 8.07 9.61 -1.23
CA THR A 30 9.45 9.14 -1.44
C THR A 30 9.66 8.43 -2.76
N GLY A 31 8.62 7.82 -3.32
CA GLY A 31 8.71 6.88 -4.44
C GLY A 31 9.05 5.45 -4.01
N ASP A 32 9.15 5.19 -2.70
CA ASP A 32 9.50 3.87 -2.19
C ASP A 32 8.36 2.88 -2.36
N TRP A 33 8.72 1.62 -2.62
CA TRP A 33 7.79 0.52 -2.78
C TRP A 33 7.73 -0.30 -1.49
N HIS A 34 6.51 -0.58 -1.02
CA HIS A 34 6.26 -1.31 0.22
C HIS A 34 5.31 -2.48 -0.01
N VAL A 35 5.67 -3.65 0.53
CA VAL A 35 4.80 -4.84 0.56
C VAL A 35 3.89 -4.78 1.78
N VAL A 36 2.62 -5.11 1.59
CA VAL A 36 1.65 -5.21 2.69
C VAL A 36 1.38 -6.68 2.96
N SER A 37 1.55 -7.10 4.21
CA SER A 37 1.13 -8.43 4.63
C SER A 37 -0.39 -8.45 4.76
N LEU A 38 -1.03 -9.43 4.13
CA LEU A 38 -2.45 -9.72 4.34
C LEU A 38 -2.59 -10.72 5.48
N ASP A 39 -2.11 -10.36 6.68
CA ASP A 39 -2.20 -11.24 7.85
C ASP A 39 -3.67 -11.51 8.23
N ASN A 40 -4.56 -10.57 7.89
CA ASN A 40 -6.00 -10.75 7.90
C ASN A 40 -6.59 -10.04 6.67
N ILE A 41 -7.15 -10.79 5.71
CA ILE A 41 -8.03 -10.20 4.69
C ILE A 41 -9.21 -9.58 5.44
N SER A 42 -9.15 -8.26 5.62
CA SER A 42 -10.16 -7.52 6.36
C SER A 42 -11.31 -7.27 5.40
N TYR A 43 -12.27 -8.20 5.43
CA TYR A 43 -13.58 -8.13 4.78
C TYR A 43 -13.57 -8.10 3.24
N GLY A 44 -14.07 -9.18 2.63
CA GLY A 44 -14.84 -9.07 1.39
C GLY A 44 -16.32 -8.99 1.75
N GLU A 45 -17.10 -8.11 1.10
CA GLU A 45 -18.55 -8.11 1.24
C GLU A 45 -19.12 -9.51 0.92
N GLU A 46 -20.23 -9.90 1.55
CA GLU A 46 -20.97 -11.10 1.15
C GLU A 46 -21.48 -10.92 -0.29
N LEU A 47 -20.90 -11.68 -1.22
CA LEU A 47 -21.37 -11.73 -2.60
C LEU A 47 -22.77 -12.35 -2.62
N THR A 48 -23.74 -11.61 -3.14
CA THR A 48 -25.15 -12.01 -3.20
C THR A 48 -25.40 -13.18 -4.16
N GLY A 49 -24.48 -13.41 -5.11
CA GLY A 49 -24.59 -14.43 -6.15
C GLY A 49 -25.70 -14.15 -7.17
N LYS A 50 -26.29 -12.96 -7.17
CA LYS A 50 -27.41 -12.61 -8.04
C LYS A 50 -26.92 -12.08 -9.38
N PRO A 51 -27.43 -12.61 -10.51
CA PRO A 51 -27.11 -12.05 -11.81
C PRO A 51 -27.61 -10.61 -11.90
N TYR A 52 -26.78 -9.73 -12.48
CA TYR A 52 -27.04 -8.30 -12.73
C TYR A 52 -26.91 -7.33 -11.56
N ASP A 53 -26.67 -7.80 -10.33
CA ASP A 53 -26.22 -6.92 -9.25
C ASP A 53 -24.71 -6.68 -9.40
N LYS A 54 -24.28 -5.41 -9.28
CA LYS A 54 -22.87 -5.07 -9.29
C LYS A 54 -22.27 -5.49 -7.95
N GLU A 55 -21.59 -6.63 -7.95
CA GLU A 55 -20.88 -7.11 -6.76
C GLU A 55 -19.54 -6.39 -6.60
N LEU A 56 -19.20 -6.01 -5.37
CA LEU A 56 -17.94 -5.38 -5.02
C LEU A 56 -17.12 -6.34 -4.15
N ILE A 57 -15.94 -6.69 -4.63
CA ILE A 57 -14.93 -7.35 -3.80
C ILE A 57 -13.95 -6.26 -3.37
N ASP A 58 -14.08 -5.82 -2.12
CA ASP A 58 -13.08 -4.97 -1.48
C ASP A 58 -12.01 -5.85 -0.83
N ILE A 59 -10.75 -5.48 -1.00
CA ILE A 59 -9.61 -6.14 -0.34
C ILE A 59 -8.88 -5.03 0.39
N CYS A 60 -9.24 -4.84 1.65
CA CYS A 60 -8.59 -3.86 2.50
C CYS A 60 -7.25 -4.42 2.99
N ALA A 61 -6.20 -3.62 2.86
CA ALA A 61 -4.87 -3.94 3.35
C ALA A 61 -4.56 -3.00 4.52
N ASP A 62 -4.18 -3.56 5.68
CA ASP A 62 -3.81 -2.77 6.85
C ASP A 62 -2.40 -2.19 6.69
N VAL A 63 -2.33 -1.04 6.03
CA VAL A 63 -1.08 -0.31 5.82
C VAL A 63 -0.46 0.13 7.15
N ASP A 64 -1.27 0.37 8.18
CA ASP A 64 -0.82 0.73 9.52
C ASP A 64 -0.22 -0.46 10.28
N SER A 65 -0.24 -1.67 9.73
CA SER A 65 0.53 -2.81 10.25
C SER A 65 1.88 -2.99 9.54
N CYS A 66 2.13 -2.28 8.43
CA CYS A 66 3.37 -2.37 7.68
C CYS A 66 4.51 -1.62 8.42
N GLU A 67 5.29 -2.34 9.22
CA GLU A 67 6.40 -1.78 10.00
C GLU A 67 7.47 -1.10 9.13
N GLU A 68 7.76 -1.65 7.94
CA GLU A 68 8.69 -1.04 6.99
C GLU A 68 8.20 0.34 6.54
N TYR A 69 6.91 0.46 6.23
CA TYR A 69 6.31 1.74 5.85
C TYR A 69 6.34 2.75 7.01
N LYS A 70 5.98 2.33 8.24
CA LYS A 70 6.05 3.22 9.42
C LYS A 70 7.44 3.79 9.64
N LEU A 71 8.46 2.96 9.50
CA LEU A 71 9.86 3.37 9.64
C LEU A 71 10.24 4.38 8.56
N SER A 72 9.86 4.14 7.30
CA SER A 72 10.07 5.08 6.20
C SER A 72 9.40 6.43 6.48
N VAL A 73 8.11 6.43 6.81
CA VAL A 73 7.36 7.66 7.12
C VAL A 73 8.00 8.42 8.27
N SER A 74 8.36 7.74 9.35
CA SER A 74 8.97 8.34 10.54
C SER A 74 10.30 9.00 10.21
N LYS A 75 11.15 8.36 9.41
CA LYS A 75 12.44 8.92 8.99
C LYS A 75 12.26 10.21 8.20
N ASN A 76 11.37 10.21 7.21
CA ASN A 76 11.11 11.41 6.41
C ASN A 76 10.61 12.58 7.25
N VAL A 77 9.73 12.34 8.23
CA VAL A 77 9.26 13.40 9.14
C VAL A 77 10.41 13.97 9.97
N VAL A 78 11.35 13.13 10.42
CA VAL A 78 12.55 13.60 11.12
C VAL A 78 13.44 14.45 10.21
N ASP A 79 13.63 14.02 8.96
CA ASP A 79 14.42 14.78 7.98
C ASP A 79 13.79 16.14 7.67
N ASP A 80 12.46 16.20 7.48
CA ASP A 80 11.68 17.44 7.29
C ASP A 80 11.86 18.39 8.48
N LEU A 81 11.78 17.87 9.72
CA LEU A 81 11.97 18.67 10.94
C LEU A 81 13.40 19.20 11.07
N ILE A 82 14.41 18.42 10.69
CA ILE A 82 15.81 18.86 10.69
C ILE A 82 16.01 20.00 9.70
N GLU A 83 15.41 19.89 8.50
CA GLU A 83 15.47 20.94 7.49
C GLU A 83 14.82 22.24 7.99
N ASP A 84 13.63 22.15 8.58
CA ASP A 84 12.91 23.30 9.15
C ASP A 84 13.71 23.99 10.26
N ILE A 85 14.27 23.22 11.19
CA ILE A 85 15.11 23.75 12.28
C ILE A 85 16.35 24.46 11.71
N ASN A 86 17.04 23.83 10.74
CA ASN A 86 18.19 24.44 10.10
C ASN A 86 17.82 25.74 9.38
N GLY A 87 16.66 25.77 8.71
CA GLY A 87 16.12 26.99 8.09
C GLY A 87 15.93 28.12 9.10
N ILE A 88 15.32 27.83 10.24
CA ILE A 88 15.11 28.81 11.33
C ILE A 88 16.45 29.27 11.91
N VAL A 89 17.34 28.34 12.28
CA VAL A 89 18.64 28.66 12.87
C VAL A 89 19.47 29.54 11.93
N ASN A 90 19.52 29.21 10.64
CA ASN A 90 20.27 29.99 9.66
C ASN A 90 19.67 31.39 9.45
N LYS A 91 18.33 31.51 9.47
CA LYS A 91 17.63 32.79 9.39
C LYS A 91 18.02 33.74 10.53
N TYR A 92 18.14 33.22 11.76
CA TYR A 92 18.49 34.03 12.93
C TYR A 92 20.00 34.13 13.20
N ARG A 93 20.84 33.25 12.64
CA ARG A 93 22.32 33.38 12.66
C ARG A 93 22.85 34.51 11.77
N SER A 94 22.04 34.96 10.81
CA SER A 94 22.42 35.99 9.84
C SER A 94 22.13 37.42 10.35
N TYR A 95 21.71 37.57 11.61
CA TYR A 95 21.56 38.81 12.37
C TYR A 95 22.62 38.89 13.47
#